data_AF-A0A937BQS5-F1
#
_entry.id   AF-A0A937BQS5-F1
#
_cell.length_a   1.000
_cell.length_b   1.000
_cell.length_c   1.000
_cell.angle_alpha   90.00
_cell.angle_beta   90.00
_cell.angle_gamma   90.00
#
_symmetry.space_group_name_H-M   'P 1'
#
loop_
_entity.id
_entity.type
_entity.pdbx_description
1 polymer ?
#
loop_
_entity_poly.entity_id
_entity_poly.type
_entity_poly.pdbx_seq_one_letter_code
_entity_poly.pdbx_strand_id
1 'polypeptide(L)'
;MEDGSLFYYSISPYELKNALGQNVAILQEYIFEKKEDESGHFNCKLYKTKDGNWYDFEDSKTGVEKGLLRLLKSAIDAKQSNGVLE
;
A
#
# COMPACT_ATOMS: atom_id res chain seq x y z
N MET A 1 -6.04 24.05 -9.30
CA MET A 1 -4.83 23.66 -8.55
C MET A 1 -4.54 22.24 -8.96
N GLU A 2 -3.50 22.03 -9.78
CA GLU A 2 -3.10 20.69 -10.18
C GLU A 2 -2.52 19.98 -8.97
N ASP A 3 -3.13 18.86 -8.58
CA ASP A 3 -2.65 18.00 -7.53
C ASP A 3 -1.31 17.42 -7.98
N GLY A 4 -0.20 18.00 -7.49
CA GLY A 4 1.18 17.62 -7.82
C GLY A 4 1.61 16.25 -7.28
N SER A 5 0.65 15.38 -6.97
CA SER A 5 0.89 14.03 -6.48
C SER A 5 1.45 13.17 -7.60
N LEU A 6 2.63 12.61 -7.36
CA LEU A 6 3.33 11.73 -8.28
C LEU A 6 2.77 10.29 -8.27
N PHE A 7 2.06 9.93 -7.21
CA PHE A 7 1.49 8.60 -7.00
C PHE A 7 0.01 8.70 -6.66
N TYR A 8 -0.78 7.82 -7.24
CA TYR A 8 -2.18 7.60 -6.88
C TYR A 8 -2.32 6.19 -6.32
N TYR A 9 -3.34 5.98 -5.48
CA TYR A 9 -3.66 4.65 -5.00
C TYR A 9 -5.15 4.41 -4.90
N SER A 10 -5.52 3.15 -5.08
CA SER A 10 -6.86 2.63 -4.78
C SER A 10 -6.79 1.64 -3.62
N ILE A 11 -7.91 1.46 -2.92
CA ILE A 11 -8.01 0.52 -1.79
C ILE A 11 -9.05 -0.54 -2.15
N SER A 12 -8.70 -1.82 -1.96
CA SER A 12 -9.59 -2.96 -2.13
C SER A 12 -9.46 -3.95 -0.97
N PRO A 13 -10.49 -4.76 -0.66
CA PRO A 13 -10.36 -5.85 0.29
C PRO A 13 -9.51 -6.98 -0.30
N TYR A 14 -8.60 -7.54 0.50
CA TYR A 14 -7.79 -8.70 0.13
C TYR A 14 -7.98 -9.85 1.11
N GLU A 15 -8.34 -11.01 0.57
CA GLU A 15 -8.50 -12.25 1.32
C GLU A 15 -7.16 -12.99 1.45
N LEU A 16 -6.52 -12.93 2.62
CA LEU A 16 -5.34 -13.73 2.90
C LEU A 16 -5.77 -15.17 3.13
N LYS A 17 -5.24 -16.09 2.31
CA LYS A 17 -5.51 -17.52 2.38
C LYS A 17 -4.26 -18.26 2.84
N ASN A 18 -4.43 -19.30 3.66
CA ASN A 18 -3.34 -20.22 4.01
C ASN A 18 -3.03 -21.18 2.84
N ALA A 19 -2.00 -22.02 3.00
CA ALA A 19 -1.61 -23.02 2.00
C ALA A 19 -2.71 -24.05 1.68
N LEU A 20 -3.74 -24.18 2.53
CA LEU A 20 -4.90 -25.04 2.32
C LEU A 20 -6.06 -24.31 1.60
N GLY A 21 -5.88 -23.05 1.23
CA GLY A 21 -6.89 -22.23 0.55
C GLY A 21 -7.97 -21.64 1.46
N GLN A 22 -7.86 -21.82 2.79
CA GLN A 22 -8.80 -21.28 3.75
C GLN A 22 -8.49 -19.80 4.05
N ASN A 23 -9.53 -18.96 4.10
CA ASN A 23 -9.38 -17.56 4.50
C ASN A 23 -8.94 -17.48 5.96
N VAL A 24 -7.81 -16.82 6.21
CA VAL A 24 -7.26 -16.60 7.55
C VAL A 24 -7.35 -15.14 8.00
N ALA A 25 -7.45 -14.20 7.06
CA ALA A 25 -7.64 -12.78 7.36
C ALA A 25 -8.19 -12.00 6.15
N ILE A 26 -8.80 -10.85 6.45
CA ILE A 26 -9.12 -9.82 5.45
C ILE A 26 -8.22 -8.61 5.71
N LEU A 27 -7.47 -8.20 4.69
CA LEU A 27 -6.59 -7.03 4.69
C LEU A 27 -7.17 -5.93 3.79
N GLN A 28 -6.73 -4.70 4.03
CA GLN A 28 -6.87 -3.62 3.06
C GLN A 28 -5.66 -3.65 2.13
N GLU A 29 -5.88 -3.92 0.84
CA GLU A 29 -4.87 -3.83 -0.22
C GLU A 29 -4.86 -2.41 -0.78
N TYR A 30 -3.70 -1.77 -0.72
CA TYR A 30 -3.43 -0.47 -1.32
C TYR A 30 -2.62 -0.70 -2.61
N ILE A 31 -3.19 -0.33 -3.75
CA ILE A 31 -2.58 -0.51 -5.06
C ILE A 31 -2.07 0.85 -5.52
N PHE A 32 -0.75 1.02 -5.58
CA PHE A 32 -0.08 2.25 -5.99
C PHE A 32 0.29 2.22 -7.46
N GLU A 33 -0.01 3.31 -8.12
CA GLU A 33 0.29 3.58 -9.52
C GLU A 33 0.97 4.94 -9.60
N LYS A 34 2.10 5.01 -10.31
CA LYS A 34 2.75 6.28 -10.61
C LYS A 34 2.02 6.94 -11.78
N LYS A 35 1.79 8.26 -11.71
CA LYS A 35 1.36 9.04 -12.87
C LYS A 35 2.35 8.82 -14.02
N GLU A 36 1.87 8.49 -15.20
CA GLU A 36 2.70 8.12 -16.36
C GLU A 36 3.83 9.14 -16.57
N ASP A 37 5.06 8.66 -16.42
CA ASP A 37 6.27 9.28 -16.93
C ASP A 37 6.91 8.17 -17.78
N GLU A 38 7.51 8.55 -18.91
CA GLU A 38 7.94 7.69 -20.04
C GLU A 38 8.94 6.55 -19.70
N SER A 39 9.21 6.29 -18.41
CA SER A 39 10.06 5.22 -17.89
C SER A 39 9.36 4.37 -16.84
N GLY A 40 8.57 3.41 -17.31
CA GLY A 40 8.21 2.20 -16.57
C GLY A 40 6.95 2.29 -15.72
N HIS A 41 6.14 1.23 -15.81
CA HIS A 41 4.97 1.03 -14.97
C HIS A 41 5.43 0.68 -13.55
N PHE A 42 5.50 1.68 -12.65
CA PHE A 42 5.63 1.39 -11.23
C PHE A 42 4.27 0.94 -10.69
N ASN A 43 4.15 -0.35 -10.41
CA ASN A 43 3.04 -0.92 -9.66
C ASN A 43 3.54 -1.49 -8.32
N CYS A 44 2.90 -1.08 -7.24
CA CYS A 44 3.23 -1.58 -5.90
C CYS A 44 1.95 -1.88 -5.13
N LYS A 45 1.96 -2.96 -4.34
CA LYS A 45 0.88 -3.29 -3.42
C LYS A 45 1.39 -3.24 -1.98
N LEU A 46 0.60 -2.60 -1.11
CA LEU A 46 0.81 -2.61 0.33
C LEU A 46 -0.44 -3.18 1.01
N TYR A 47 -0.25 -3.81 2.16
CA TYR A 47 -1.35 -4.49 2.86
C TYR A 47 -1.42 -4.01 4.29
N LYS A 48 -2.61 -3.64 4.75
CA LYS A 48 -2.86 -3.21 6.12
C LYS A 48 -3.93 -4.07 6.77
N THR A 49 -3.68 -4.47 8.01
CA THR A 49 -4.67 -5.17 8.83
C THR A 49 -5.74 -4.21 9.30
N LYS A 50 -6.92 -4.73 9.68
CA LYS A 50 -8.01 -3.93 10.27
C LYS A 50 -7.61 -3.17 11.54
N ASP A 51 -6.58 -3.64 12.23
CA ASP A 51 -6.06 -3.04 13.47
C ASP A 51 -5.07 -1.89 13.19
N GLY A 52 -4.74 -1.65 11.91
CA GLY A 52 -3.82 -0.59 11.51
C GLY A 52 -2.36 -1.02 11.39
N ASN A 53 -2.04 -2.30 11.58
CA ASN A 53 -0.68 -2.81 11.38
C ASN A 53 -0.42 -3.12 9.89
N TRP A 54 0.76 -2.76 9.39
CA TRP A 54 1.21 -3.14 8.04
C TRP A 54 1.59 -4.62 7.99
N TYR A 55 1.19 -5.28 6.91
CA TYR A 55 1.52 -6.66 6.60
C TYR A 55 2.49 -6.70 5.41
N ASP A 56 3.73 -7.12 5.67
CA ASP A 56 4.77 -7.23 4.66
C ASP A 56 4.89 -8.69 4.21
N PHE A 57 4.62 -8.96 2.92
CA PHE A 57 4.93 -10.26 2.33
C PHE A 57 6.46 -10.37 2.17
N GLU A 58 7.04 -11.43 2.74
CA GLU A 58 8.50 -11.67 2.73
C GLU A 58 9.10 -11.73 1.32
N ASP A 59 8.29 -12.01 0.30
CA ASP A 59 8.70 -12.14 -1.11
C ASP A 59 8.95 -10.79 -1.81
N SER A 60 8.57 -9.66 -1.21
CA SER A 60 8.64 -8.35 -1.86
C SER A 60 9.98 -7.61 -1.66
N LYS A 61 10.95 -8.00 -2.50
CA LYS A 61 11.82 -7.11 -3.29
C LYS A 61 13.02 -6.34 -2.67
N THR A 62 13.90 -5.91 -3.59
CA THR A 62 15.28 -5.41 -3.43
C THR A 62 15.41 -4.11 -2.62
N GLY A 63 16.60 -3.79 -2.11
CA GLY A 63 16.83 -2.72 -1.12
C GLY A 63 16.38 -1.30 -1.51
N VAL A 64 16.36 -0.96 -2.81
CA VAL A 64 15.88 0.35 -3.31
C VAL A 64 14.36 0.46 -3.19
N GLU A 65 13.64 -0.62 -3.43
CA GLU A 65 12.18 -0.66 -3.34
C GLU A 65 11.72 -0.50 -1.87
N LYS A 66 12.47 -1.07 -0.91
CA LYS A 66 12.17 -0.96 0.54
C LYS A 66 12.08 0.49 1.05
N GLY A 67 12.91 1.39 0.55
CA GLY A 67 12.90 2.81 0.94
C GLY A 67 11.61 3.51 0.52
N LEU A 68 11.18 3.29 -0.71
CA LEU A 68 9.94 3.86 -1.25
C LEU A 68 8.70 3.28 -0.55
N LEU A 69 8.66 1.96 -0.30
CA LEU A 69 7.56 1.33 0.43
C LEU A 69 7.36 1.97 1.82
N ARG A 70 8.46 2.24 2.54
CA ARG A 70 8.39 2.90 3.85
C ARG A 70 7.78 4.30 3.75
N LEU A 71 8.17 5.09 2.75
CA LEU A 71 7.61 6.42 2.53
C LEU A 71 6.10 6.38 2.23
N LEU A 72 5.67 5.45 1.37
CA LEU A 72 4.25 5.28 1.04
C LEU A 72 3.43 4.89 2.28
N LYS A 73 3.91 3.94 3.10
CA LYS A 73 3.26 3.56 4.36
C LYS A 73 3.09 4.75 5.30
N SER A 74 4.17 5.49 5.54
CA SER A 74 4.14 6.66 6.42
C SER A 74 3.19 7.75 5.92
N ALA A 75 3.12 7.98 4.60
CA ALA A 75 2.18 8.94 4.03
C ALA A 75 0.72 8.52 4.25
N ILE A 76 0.40 7.23 4.12
CA ILE A 76 -0.94 6.70 4.43
C ILE A 76 -1.27 6.84 5.91
N ASP A 77 -0.36 6.46 6.81
CA ASP A 77 -0.57 6.61 8.26
C ASP A 77 -0.77 8.08 8.65
N ALA A 78 0.02 8.99 8.10
CA ALA A 78 -0.14 10.43 8.34
C ALA A 78 -1.51 10.92 7.88
N LYS A 79 -1.94 10.54 6.67
CA LYS A 79 -3.26 10.91 6.12
C LYS A 79 -4.41 10.38 6.97
N GLN A 80 -4.31 9.15 7.47
CA GLN A 80 -5.36 8.56 8.33
C GLN A 80 -5.37 9.16 9.74
N SER A 81 -4.21 9.48 10.30
CA SER A 81 -4.09 10.15 11.61
C SER A 81 -4.65 11.57 11.56
N ASN A 82 -4.39 12.32 10.49
CA ASN A 82 -4.88 13.68 10.30
C ASN A 82 -6.40 13.78 10.07
N GLY A 83 -7.08 12.66 9.81
CA GLY A 83 -8.55 12.58 9.70
C GLY A 83 -9.29 12.35 11.03
N VAL A 84 -8.57 12.33 12.16
CA VAL A 84 -9.13 12.12 13.52
C VAL A 84 -9.20 13.44 14.32
N LEU A 85 -9.01 14.59 13.66
CA LEU A 85 -9.10 15.92 14.27
C LEU A 85 -10.09 16.80 13.48
N GLU A 86 -11.39 16.46 13.51
CA GLU A 86 -12.50 17.38 13.29
C GLU A 86 -13.63 17.12 14.28
#